data_AF-A0A9D1EG25-F1
#
_entry.id   AF-A0A9D1EG25-F1
#
_cell.length_a   1.000
_cell.length_b   1.000
_cell.length_c   1.000
_cell.angle_alpha   90.00
_cell.angle_beta   90.00
_cell.angle_gamma   90.00
#
_symmetry.space_group_name_H-M   'P 1'
#
loop_
_entity.id
_entity.type
_entity.pdbx_description
1 polymer ?
#
loop_
_entity_poly.entity_id
_entity_poly.type
_entity_poly.pdbx_seq_one_letter_code
_entity_poly.pdbx_strand_id
1 'polypeptide(L)'
;MDKQENTLLLTSQSCSFSSIRSATKLVFDIRRKIAITIPERMCADHDSLESVVFKSPVKKIERYAFSNCPRLQEVIFEQSVSSIDYNAFSNCPRLQEVIFLITSLTQLQSHIPEKVTKVIFDIKTEDAITIPAYMCAHHDSLESVIFKNPIKIISWFSFCDCPRLREVIFEQSVDLIETGAFFNTAITQIHLNHDVIIKDTAFDNCGDHGETLTIVTDGLCPNIQKFAKRNGIGYSSISEEKRVQYAEKSTYPITIKANNLNVTIKGKRILSDVSIKIEPGEMIMIIGGSGTGKSTLVKHLFGLESGWNIVTVQANGETIIGEVTSKKVQKLLKNKIFYAPQFTISNNDLTVEQEIQKNALMFRPEGKYTPSELEQLARQFSLWDSDHKLLNTLVRRISGGQKKKLLMACSQASKPQILVFDEPDSGLDEPSAFNLFIQDLREIEVNRKGKTVIVISHHPHNFMNHFRDKNRRVPFDEIFTRLVVLAKEDNKKGGTIAFSGTPREAKSFFGLKNDPYSRIVSLVMPKEEGGESEPDEIKKYIHRYRAIINN
;
A
#
# COMPACT_ATOMS: atom_id res chain seq x y z
N MET A 1 -6.76 -42.88 19.03
CA MET A 1 -5.63 -43.31 19.88
C MET A 1 -4.55 -42.26 19.73
N ASP A 2 -4.61 -41.24 20.59
CA ASP A 2 -3.60 -40.19 20.66
C ASP A 2 -2.26 -40.83 21.05
N LYS A 3 -1.25 -40.70 20.19
CA LYS A 3 0.14 -40.87 20.62
C LYS A 3 0.38 -39.80 21.66
N GLN A 4 0.44 -40.16 22.93
CA GLN A 4 0.93 -39.26 23.97
C GLN A 4 2.33 -38.77 23.53
N GLU A 5 2.47 -37.46 23.29
CA GLU A 5 3.78 -36.82 23.14
C GLU A 5 4.60 -37.18 24.40
N ASN A 6 5.66 -38.00 24.25
CA ASN A 6 6.57 -38.27 25.35
C ASN A 6 7.46 -37.04 25.56
N THR A 7 6.89 -36.02 26.17
CA THR A 7 7.51 -34.71 26.41
C THR A 7 8.31 -34.77 27.70
N LEU A 8 9.62 -34.56 27.59
CA LEU A 8 10.50 -34.43 28.75
C LEU A 8 10.77 -32.94 29.02
N LEU A 9 10.29 -32.47 30.17
CA LEU A 9 10.56 -31.12 30.66
C LEU A 9 11.84 -31.10 31.52
N LEU A 10 12.87 -30.42 31.03
CA LEU A 10 14.17 -30.29 31.67
C LEU A 10 14.20 -28.99 32.49
N THR A 11 14.00 -29.11 33.81
CA THR A 11 13.90 -27.95 34.75
C THR A 11 15.16 -27.70 35.59
N SER A 12 16.12 -28.62 35.55
CA SER A 12 17.43 -28.54 36.21
C SER A 12 18.54 -29.00 35.26
N GLN A 13 19.79 -28.60 35.54
CA GLN A 13 20.97 -29.03 34.76
C GLN A 13 21.33 -30.51 34.97
N SER A 14 20.72 -31.18 35.95
CA SER A 14 20.92 -32.59 36.26
C SER A 14 19.71 -33.42 35.82
N CYS A 15 19.74 -33.94 34.60
CA CYS A 15 18.78 -34.92 34.10
C CYS A 15 19.50 -36.22 33.74
N SER A 16 18.85 -37.36 33.97
CA SER A 16 19.43 -38.65 33.63
C SER A 16 19.46 -38.84 32.10
N PHE A 17 20.61 -39.27 31.56
CA PHE A 17 20.80 -39.50 30.12
C PHE A 17 19.83 -40.53 29.53
N SER A 18 19.36 -41.49 30.34
CA SER A 18 18.39 -42.51 29.92
C SER A 18 17.00 -41.93 29.68
N SER A 19 16.55 -40.97 30.49
CA SER A 19 15.26 -40.30 30.29
C SER A 19 15.24 -39.49 28.99
N ILE A 20 16.35 -38.80 28.67
CA ILE A 20 16.49 -37.98 27.46
C ILE A 20 16.26 -38.86 26.22
N ARG A 21 17.01 -39.96 26.06
CA ARG A 21 16.96 -40.82 24.86
C ARG A 21 15.60 -41.45 24.54
N SER A 22 14.65 -41.44 25.47
CA SER A 22 13.31 -42.00 25.26
C SER A 22 12.27 -40.96 24.83
N ALA A 23 12.57 -39.67 24.97
CA ALA A 23 11.63 -38.59 24.72
C ALA A 23 11.38 -38.41 23.21
N THR A 24 10.17 -37.96 22.86
CA THR A 24 9.87 -37.48 21.50
C THR A 24 9.95 -35.96 21.41
N LYS A 25 9.88 -35.27 22.57
CA LYS A 25 9.96 -33.82 22.66
C LYS A 25 10.77 -33.40 23.88
N LEU A 26 11.75 -32.53 23.68
CA LEU A 26 12.56 -31.97 24.76
C LEU A 26 12.19 -30.51 24.99
N VAL A 27 11.87 -30.14 26.23
CA VAL A 27 11.58 -28.75 26.61
C VAL A 27 12.57 -28.31 27.67
N PHE A 28 13.48 -27.40 27.32
CA PHE A 28 14.47 -26.83 28.23
C PHE A 28 13.88 -25.58 28.91
N ASP A 29 13.44 -25.74 30.16
CA ASP A 29 12.80 -24.69 30.98
C ASP A 29 13.43 -24.63 32.37
N ILE A 30 14.70 -24.20 32.41
CA ILE A 30 15.51 -24.14 33.63
C ILE A 30 15.07 -22.96 34.51
N ARG A 31 14.91 -23.23 35.80
CA ARG A 31 14.53 -22.23 36.81
C ARG A 31 15.45 -21.00 36.76
N ARG A 32 14.85 -19.81 36.95
CA ARG A 32 15.49 -18.49 36.91
C ARG A 32 16.01 -18.04 35.54
N LYS A 33 15.62 -18.72 34.44
CA LYS A 33 16.04 -18.37 33.07
C LYS A 33 17.57 -18.23 32.94
N ILE A 34 18.31 -19.10 33.62
CA ILE A 34 19.76 -19.13 33.55
C ILE A 34 20.17 -19.58 32.15
N ALA A 35 21.17 -18.93 31.56
CA ALA A 35 21.68 -19.30 30.26
C ALA A 35 22.29 -20.71 30.28
N ILE A 36 21.76 -21.61 29.44
CA ILE A 36 22.11 -23.03 29.43
C ILE A 36 23.16 -23.31 28.36
N THR A 37 24.07 -24.24 28.64
CA THR A 37 24.97 -24.79 27.63
C THR A 37 24.52 -26.21 27.34
N ILE A 38 24.26 -26.54 26.08
CA ILE A 38 23.95 -27.91 25.66
C ILE A 38 25.28 -28.58 25.30
N PRO A 39 25.75 -29.55 26.09
CA PRO A 39 27.07 -30.14 25.91
C PRO A 39 27.19 -30.94 24.62
N GLU A 40 28.44 -31.14 24.21
CA GLU A 40 28.79 -32.00 23.08
C GLU A 40 28.08 -33.36 23.18
N ARG A 41 27.44 -33.79 22.09
CA ARG A 41 26.75 -35.09 21.96
C ARG A 41 25.64 -35.39 22.98
N MET A 42 25.14 -34.42 23.75
CA MET A 42 24.12 -34.65 24.79
C MET A 42 22.90 -35.45 24.30
N CYS A 43 22.40 -35.10 23.12
CA CYS A 43 21.27 -35.74 22.45
C CYS A 43 21.70 -36.34 21.09
N ALA A 44 22.98 -36.71 20.92
CA ALA A 44 23.42 -37.37 19.70
C ALA A 44 22.83 -38.78 19.57
N ASP A 45 22.55 -39.18 18.33
CA ASP A 45 22.02 -40.51 17.98
C ASP A 45 20.66 -40.77 18.66
N HIS A 46 19.78 -39.76 18.65
CA HIS A 46 18.48 -39.82 19.30
C HIS A 46 17.35 -40.17 18.30
N ASP A 47 17.00 -41.46 18.26
CA ASP A 47 16.14 -42.03 17.21
C ASP A 47 14.66 -41.59 17.25
N SER A 48 14.16 -41.23 18.43
CA SER A 48 12.76 -40.85 18.65
C SER A 48 12.48 -39.35 18.73
N LEU A 49 13.51 -38.50 18.80
CA LEU A 49 13.36 -37.08 19.02
C LEU A 49 12.73 -36.40 17.79
N GLU A 50 11.59 -35.74 17.98
CA GLU A 50 10.82 -35.07 16.93
C GLU A 50 10.88 -33.53 17.05
N SER A 51 10.90 -32.98 18.28
CA SER A 51 11.04 -31.53 18.48
C SER A 51 11.81 -31.14 19.74
N VAL A 52 12.42 -29.94 19.70
CA VAL A 52 13.15 -29.34 20.83
C VAL A 52 12.70 -27.90 21.04
N VAL A 53 12.32 -27.55 22.27
CA VAL A 53 11.89 -26.20 22.65
C VAL A 53 12.81 -25.65 23.74
N PHE A 54 13.43 -24.52 23.48
CA PHE A 54 14.28 -23.80 24.43
C PHE A 54 13.51 -22.63 25.05
N LYS A 55 12.97 -22.84 26.26
CA LYS A 55 12.28 -21.81 27.05
C LYS A 55 13.21 -21.00 27.96
N SER A 56 14.44 -21.45 28.13
CA SER A 56 15.51 -20.74 28.82
C SER A 56 16.53 -20.19 27.81
N PRO A 57 17.23 -19.07 28.14
CA PRO A 57 18.32 -18.58 27.31
C PRO A 57 19.36 -19.68 27.08
N VAL A 58 19.93 -19.77 25.89
CA VAL A 58 20.96 -20.73 25.52
C VAL A 58 22.27 -19.96 25.32
N LYS A 59 23.23 -20.17 26.21
CA LYS A 59 24.57 -19.61 26.05
C LYS A 59 25.27 -20.24 24.84
N LYS A 60 25.20 -21.56 24.71
CA LYS A 60 25.90 -22.29 23.65
C LYS A 60 25.27 -23.66 23.40
N ILE A 61 25.10 -24.04 22.14
CA ILE A 61 24.89 -25.43 21.74
C ILE A 61 26.21 -25.93 21.16
N GLU A 62 26.84 -26.89 21.83
CA GLU A 62 28.15 -27.40 21.42
C GLU A 62 28.06 -28.35 20.22
N ARG A 63 29.23 -28.65 19.64
CA ARG A 63 29.38 -29.52 18.47
C ARG A 63 28.60 -30.83 18.66
N TYR A 64 27.92 -31.31 17.61
CA TYR A 64 27.21 -32.59 17.64
C TYR A 64 26.12 -32.79 18.71
N ALA A 65 25.72 -31.76 19.46
CA ALA A 65 24.77 -31.85 20.58
C ALA A 65 23.48 -32.60 20.23
N PHE A 66 22.97 -32.45 19.01
CA PHE A 66 21.79 -33.11 18.46
C PHE A 66 22.11 -33.82 17.13
N SER A 67 23.34 -34.31 16.96
CA SER A 67 23.71 -35.00 15.72
C SER A 67 23.00 -36.35 15.54
N ASN A 68 22.80 -36.78 14.30
CA ASN A 68 22.18 -38.07 13.93
C ASN A 68 20.78 -38.27 14.57
N CYS A 69 19.92 -37.24 14.59
CA CYS A 69 18.52 -37.39 15.03
C CYS A 69 17.61 -37.55 13.80
N PRO A 70 17.26 -38.79 13.38
CA PRO A 70 16.55 -39.04 12.11
C PRO A 70 15.12 -38.51 12.07
N ARG A 71 14.51 -38.24 13.23
CA ARG A 71 13.11 -37.80 13.36
C ARG A 71 12.94 -36.33 13.71
N LEU A 72 14.01 -35.63 14.07
CA LEU A 72 13.95 -34.24 14.54
C LEU A 72 13.48 -33.35 13.38
N GLN A 73 12.37 -32.66 13.58
CA GLN A 73 11.67 -31.86 12.56
C GLN A 73 11.66 -30.37 12.88
N GLU A 74 11.60 -30.03 14.17
CA GLU A 74 11.36 -28.66 14.63
C GLU A 74 12.29 -28.31 15.80
N VAL A 75 12.88 -27.12 15.75
CA VAL A 75 13.62 -26.52 16.87
C VAL A 75 13.08 -25.11 17.11
N ILE A 76 12.58 -24.86 18.33
CA ILE A 76 11.99 -23.58 18.73
C ILE A 76 12.85 -22.93 19.81
N PHE A 77 13.21 -21.66 19.60
CA PHE A 77 13.89 -20.84 20.61
C PHE A 77 12.95 -19.76 21.16
N GLU A 78 12.47 -19.88 22.40
CA GLU A 78 11.62 -18.86 23.06
C GLU A 78 12.41 -17.80 23.85
N GLN A 79 13.74 -17.95 23.94
CA GLN A 79 14.66 -17.02 24.62
C GLN A 79 15.97 -16.92 23.82
N SER A 80 16.86 -15.99 24.18
CA SER A 80 18.10 -15.72 23.44
C SER A 80 19.00 -16.94 23.29
N VAL A 81 19.69 -17.04 22.15
CA VAL A 81 20.75 -18.02 21.87
C VAL A 81 22.02 -17.23 21.53
N SER A 82 23.14 -17.47 22.23
CA SER A 82 24.38 -16.75 21.89
C SER A 82 25.19 -17.45 20.78
N SER A 83 25.29 -18.79 20.80
CA SER A 83 25.97 -19.51 19.72
C SER A 83 25.48 -20.95 19.55
N ILE A 84 25.55 -21.43 18.31
CA ILE A 84 25.34 -22.82 17.90
C ILE A 84 26.59 -23.24 17.13
N ASP A 85 27.34 -24.22 17.65
CA ASP A 85 28.57 -24.70 17.01
C ASP A 85 28.28 -25.49 15.73
N TYR A 86 29.26 -25.50 14.83
CA TYR A 86 29.27 -26.31 13.61
C TYR A 86 28.85 -27.76 13.91
N ASN A 87 28.03 -28.37 13.04
CA ASN A 87 27.50 -29.73 13.18
C ASN A 87 26.66 -30.04 14.43
N ALA A 88 26.24 -29.04 15.23
CA ALA A 88 25.36 -29.25 16.38
C ALA A 88 24.12 -30.10 16.04
N PHE A 89 23.55 -29.92 14.85
CA PHE A 89 22.40 -30.69 14.34
C PHE A 89 22.73 -31.44 13.02
N SER A 90 23.97 -31.90 12.87
CA SER A 90 24.39 -32.68 11.70
C SER A 90 23.59 -33.99 11.57
N ASN A 91 23.34 -34.45 10.34
CA ASN A 91 22.58 -35.69 10.08
C ASN A 91 21.17 -35.76 10.70
N CYS A 92 20.47 -34.63 10.75
CA CYS A 92 19.03 -34.55 11.06
C CYS A 92 18.23 -34.36 9.76
N PRO A 93 17.93 -35.43 8.98
CA PRO A 93 17.36 -35.33 7.63
C PRO A 93 15.94 -34.76 7.58
N ARG A 94 15.22 -34.68 8.70
CA ARG A 94 13.85 -34.15 8.76
C ARG A 94 13.76 -32.73 9.33
N LEU A 95 14.87 -32.15 9.79
CA LEU A 95 14.89 -30.82 10.39
C LEU A 95 14.82 -29.78 9.29
N GLN A 96 13.59 -29.42 8.90
CA GLN A 96 13.31 -28.50 7.80
C GLN A 96 13.11 -27.06 8.28
N GLU A 97 12.62 -26.87 9.51
CA GLU A 97 12.20 -25.57 10.03
C GLU A 97 12.83 -25.25 11.39
N VAL A 98 13.28 -24.00 11.55
CA VAL A 98 13.70 -23.42 12.82
C VAL A 98 12.93 -22.13 13.07
N ILE A 99 12.34 -22.02 14.27
CA ILE A 99 11.51 -20.88 14.67
C ILE A 99 12.20 -20.13 15.81
N PHE A 100 12.46 -18.84 15.60
CA PHE A 100 12.99 -17.95 16.62
C PHE A 100 11.87 -17.08 17.22
N LEU A 101 11.43 -17.43 18.43
CA LEU A 101 10.47 -16.69 19.28
C LEU A 101 11.16 -15.88 20.40
N ILE A 102 12.43 -15.49 20.18
CA ILE A 102 13.33 -14.89 21.18
C ILE A 102 12.91 -13.46 21.54
N THR A 103 13.61 -12.83 22.50
CA THR A 103 13.35 -11.43 22.93
C THR A 103 14.39 -10.41 22.40
N SER A 104 15.55 -10.86 21.91
CA SER A 104 16.58 -10.00 21.29
C SER A 104 17.54 -10.81 20.40
N LEU A 105 17.92 -10.24 19.24
CA LEU A 105 18.85 -10.83 18.26
C LEU A 105 20.32 -10.44 18.48
N THR A 106 20.64 -9.48 19.37
CA THR A 106 21.97 -8.84 19.48
C THR A 106 23.13 -9.74 19.91
N GLN A 107 22.90 -11.03 20.20
CA GLN A 107 23.93 -11.99 20.59
C GLN A 107 24.02 -13.23 19.69
N LEU A 108 23.23 -13.33 18.62
CA LEU A 108 23.27 -14.49 17.73
C LEU A 108 24.45 -14.39 16.74
N GLN A 109 25.57 -15.04 17.06
CA GLN A 109 26.55 -15.51 16.06
C GLN A 109 26.20 -16.95 15.62
N SER A 110 24.92 -17.25 15.44
CA SER A 110 24.46 -18.62 15.18
C SER A 110 24.76 -19.04 13.75
N HIS A 111 25.42 -20.18 13.57
CA HIS A 111 25.29 -20.93 12.34
C HIS A 111 23.99 -21.74 12.44
N ILE A 112 22.97 -21.36 11.67
CA ILE A 112 21.76 -22.17 11.54
C ILE A 112 22.15 -23.54 10.96
N PRO A 113 21.53 -24.65 11.39
CA PRO A 113 21.92 -25.97 10.91
C PRO A 113 21.83 -26.10 9.38
N GLU A 114 22.89 -26.60 8.75
CA GLU A 114 23.06 -26.65 7.27
C GLU A 114 21.89 -27.27 6.48
N LYS A 115 21.03 -28.10 7.10
CA LYS A 115 19.89 -28.77 6.47
C LYS A 115 18.56 -28.00 6.56
N VAL A 116 18.51 -26.91 7.31
CA VAL A 116 17.28 -26.12 7.48
C VAL A 116 16.94 -25.44 6.16
N THR A 117 15.72 -25.64 5.69
CA THR A 117 15.24 -25.06 4.43
C THR A 117 14.41 -23.80 4.66
N LYS A 118 13.88 -23.61 5.88
CA LYS A 118 13.03 -22.46 6.21
C LYS A 118 13.36 -21.86 7.57
N VAL A 119 13.49 -20.53 7.61
CA VAL A 119 13.72 -19.76 8.83
C VAL A 119 12.59 -18.73 9.02
N ILE A 120 11.98 -18.71 10.21
CA ILE A 120 10.93 -17.75 10.55
C ILE A 120 11.35 -16.90 11.75
N PHE A 121 11.34 -15.58 11.55
CA PHE A 121 11.54 -14.57 12.58
C PHE A 121 10.19 -14.07 13.08
N ASP A 122 9.77 -14.54 14.27
CA ASP A 122 8.51 -14.22 14.94
C ASP A 122 8.78 -13.89 16.42
N ILE A 123 9.55 -12.83 16.62
CA ILE A 123 10.04 -12.34 17.91
C ILE A 123 8.87 -11.68 18.66
N LYS A 124 8.69 -11.98 19.95
CA LYS A 124 7.63 -11.38 20.77
C LYS A 124 7.97 -9.94 21.18
N THR A 125 8.04 -9.05 20.19
CA THR A 125 8.31 -7.61 20.37
C THR A 125 7.52 -6.78 19.35
N GLU A 126 7.10 -5.59 19.78
CA GLU A 126 6.54 -4.56 18.89
C GLU A 126 7.63 -3.67 18.26
N ASP A 127 8.85 -3.72 18.80
CA ASP A 127 9.98 -2.94 18.32
C ASP A 127 10.58 -3.50 17.03
N ALA A 128 11.17 -2.61 16.22
CA ALA A 128 11.90 -3.01 15.03
C ALA A 128 13.20 -3.75 15.38
N ILE A 129 13.42 -4.91 14.76
CA ILE A 129 14.55 -5.81 15.05
C ILE A 129 15.69 -5.65 14.04
N THR A 130 16.92 -5.97 14.44
CA THR A 130 18.10 -5.98 13.54
C THR A 130 18.55 -7.41 13.33
N ILE A 131 18.61 -7.85 12.06
CA ILE A 131 19.17 -9.14 11.67
C ILE A 131 20.70 -9.02 11.68
N PRO A 132 21.43 -9.79 12.50
CA PRO A 132 22.89 -9.69 12.59
C PRO A 132 23.62 -10.07 11.30
N ALA A 133 24.82 -9.53 11.15
CA ALA A 133 25.71 -9.88 10.05
C ALA A 133 26.07 -11.37 10.08
N TYR A 134 26.18 -11.99 8.90
CA TYR A 134 26.53 -13.40 8.72
C TYR A 134 25.61 -14.43 9.39
N MET A 135 24.41 -14.04 9.85
CA MET A 135 23.53 -14.94 10.61
C MET A 135 23.18 -16.25 9.88
N CYS A 136 22.99 -16.20 8.57
CA CYS A 136 22.68 -17.34 7.70
C CYS A 136 23.66 -17.41 6.52
N ALA A 137 24.87 -16.87 6.64
CA ALA A 137 25.83 -16.89 5.54
C ALA A 137 26.23 -18.34 5.18
N HIS A 138 26.43 -18.59 3.88
CA HIS A 138 26.85 -19.89 3.31
C HIS A 138 25.87 -21.04 3.59
N HIS A 139 24.57 -20.75 3.65
CA HIS A 139 23.57 -21.75 3.97
C HIS A 139 23.04 -22.46 2.71
N ASP A 140 23.69 -23.57 2.33
CA ASP A 140 23.43 -24.31 1.08
C ASP A 140 22.01 -24.91 0.94
N SER A 141 21.33 -25.20 2.05
CA SER A 141 19.95 -25.75 2.01
C SER A 141 18.84 -24.73 2.21
N LEU A 142 19.13 -23.46 2.53
CA LEU A 142 18.10 -22.49 2.89
C LEU A 142 17.31 -22.10 1.65
N GLU A 143 15.99 -22.25 1.68
CA GLU A 143 15.08 -22.00 0.56
C GLU A 143 14.16 -20.78 0.81
N SER A 144 13.76 -20.56 2.07
CA SER A 144 12.77 -19.54 2.44
C SER A 144 13.10 -18.85 3.77
N VAL A 145 12.92 -17.52 3.81
CA VAL A 145 13.04 -16.71 5.03
C VAL A 145 11.80 -15.84 5.19
N ILE A 146 11.18 -15.87 6.37
CA ILE A 146 9.98 -15.08 6.68
C ILE A 146 10.25 -14.15 7.88
N PHE A 147 10.03 -12.85 7.68
CA PHE A 147 10.09 -11.82 8.69
C PHE A 147 8.69 -11.36 9.09
N LYS A 148 8.23 -11.77 10.27
CA LYS A 148 6.93 -11.34 10.81
C LYS A 148 6.98 -10.06 11.63
N ASN A 149 8.16 -9.66 12.07
CA ASN A 149 8.42 -8.43 12.82
C ASN A 149 8.82 -7.28 11.89
N PRO A 150 8.65 -6.01 12.32
CA PRO A 150 9.29 -4.89 11.64
C PRO A 150 10.82 -5.03 11.75
N ILE A 151 11.53 -4.86 10.65
CA ILE A 151 12.99 -4.95 10.56
C ILE A 151 13.57 -3.54 10.47
N LYS A 152 14.46 -3.18 11.39
CA LYS A 152 15.21 -1.94 11.30
C LYS A 152 16.36 -2.08 10.29
N ILE A 153 17.13 -3.16 10.39
CA ILE A 153 18.32 -3.38 9.57
C ILE A 153 18.45 -4.88 9.28
N ILE A 154 18.65 -5.24 8.00
CA ILE A 154 19.30 -6.50 7.63
C ILE A 154 20.77 -6.19 7.40
N SER A 155 21.62 -6.73 8.27
CA SER A 155 23.03 -6.41 8.24
C SER A 155 23.76 -7.03 7.05
N TRP A 156 24.95 -6.48 6.81
CA TRP A 156 25.88 -6.97 5.80
C TRP A 156 26.09 -8.49 5.87
N PHE A 157 26.01 -9.13 4.71
CA PHE A 157 26.21 -10.57 4.54
C PHE A 157 25.31 -11.50 5.39
N SER A 158 24.17 -11.02 5.91
CA SER A 158 23.28 -11.83 6.76
C SER A 158 22.80 -13.13 6.09
N PHE A 159 22.60 -13.16 4.78
CA PHE A 159 22.14 -14.32 3.99
C PHE A 159 22.98 -14.49 2.71
N CYS A 160 24.27 -14.15 2.76
CA CYS A 160 25.13 -14.30 1.59
C CYS A 160 25.40 -15.77 1.27
N ASP A 161 25.65 -16.07 0.00
CA ASP A 161 25.98 -17.42 -0.48
C ASP A 161 24.97 -18.47 -0.03
N CYS A 162 23.68 -18.16 -0.14
CA CYS A 162 22.57 -19.09 0.06
C CYS A 162 21.99 -19.47 -1.31
N PRO A 163 22.61 -20.38 -2.08
CA PRO A 163 22.29 -20.61 -3.49
C PRO A 163 20.90 -21.22 -3.72
N ARG A 164 20.21 -21.68 -2.67
CA ARG A 164 18.83 -22.19 -2.76
C ARG A 164 17.78 -21.21 -2.26
N LEU A 165 18.19 -20.07 -1.69
CA LEU A 165 17.27 -19.10 -1.09
C LEU A 165 16.50 -18.40 -2.22
N ARG A 166 15.23 -18.74 -2.38
CA ARG A 166 14.35 -18.27 -3.45
C ARG A 166 13.28 -17.31 -2.93
N GLU A 167 12.86 -17.50 -1.68
CA GLU A 167 11.73 -16.78 -1.10
C GLU A 167 12.16 -15.97 0.13
N VAL A 168 11.91 -14.65 0.09
CA VAL A 168 12.08 -13.76 1.24
C VAL A 168 10.80 -12.95 1.42
N ILE A 169 10.13 -13.15 2.55
CA ILE A 169 8.83 -12.52 2.85
C ILE A 169 8.96 -11.54 4.00
N PHE A 170 8.49 -10.30 3.77
CA PHE A 170 8.30 -9.30 4.80
C PHE A 170 6.80 -9.11 5.07
N GLU A 171 6.31 -9.53 6.24
CA GLU A 171 4.93 -9.24 6.65
C GLU A 171 4.78 -7.81 7.20
N GLN A 172 5.90 -7.18 7.59
CA GLN A 172 5.96 -5.80 8.10
C GLN A 172 7.03 -4.97 7.37
N SER A 173 7.39 -3.80 7.90
CA SER A 173 8.36 -2.88 7.28
C SER A 173 9.81 -3.31 7.50
N VAL A 174 10.67 -3.11 6.50
CA VAL A 174 12.14 -3.13 6.58
C VAL A 174 12.76 -1.75 6.27
N ASP A 175 13.53 -1.13 7.16
CA ASP A 175 14.06 0.23 6.92
C ASP A 175 15.36 0.25 6.07
N LEU A 176 16.26 -0.72 6.30
CA LEU A 176 17.59 -0.79 5.69
C LEU A 176 18.02 -2.23 5.36
N ILE A 177 18.54 -2.44 4.15
CA ILE A 177 19.24 -3.65 3.72
C ILE A 177 20.68 -3.29 3.37
N GLU A 178 21.64 -3.84 4.11
CA GLU A 178 23.05 -3.52 3.97
C GLU A 178 23.76 -4.34 2.87
N THR A 179 25.01 -3.95 2.59
CA THR A 179 25.86 -4.51 1.53
C THR A 179 26.00 -6.02 1.64
N GLY A 180 25.77 -6.72 0.53
CA GLY A 180 25.90 -8.18 0.45
C GLY A 180 24.89 -8.99 1.26
N ALA A 181 23.85 -8.37 1.85
CA ALA A 181 22.88 -9.05 2.71
C ALA A 181 22.27 -10.31 2.07
N PHE A 182 22.01 -10.30 0.77
CA PHE A 182 21.49 -11.43 -0.01
C PHE A 182 22.39 -11.76 -1.23
N PHE A 183 23.70 -11.50 -1.12
CA PHE A 183 24.65 -11.78 -2.19
C PHE A 183 24.61 -13.27 -2.60
N ASN A 184 24.62 -13.56 -3.90
CA ASN A 184 24.67 -14.92 -4.45
C ASN A 184 23.56 -15.83 -3.89
N THR A 185 22.31 -15.43 -4.15
CA THR A 185 21.10 -16.17 -3.75
C THR A 185 20.21 -16.43 -4.96
N ALA A 186 19.29 -17.39 -4.85
CA ALA A 186 18.36 -17.75 -5.94
C ALA A 186 17.08 -16.89 -5.96
N ILE A 187 17.10 -15.70 -5.37
CA ILE A 187 15.93 -14.82 -5.29
C ILE A 187 15.69 -14.17 -6.65
N THR A 188 14.58 -14.51 -7.30
CA THR A 188 14.14 -13.89 -8.57
C THR A 188 13.14 -12.77 -8.36
N GLN A 189 12.43 -12.75 -7.23
CA GLN A 189 11.49 -11.69 -6.89
C GLN A 189 11.50 -11.38 -5.40
N ILE A 190 11.48 -10.11 -5.04
CA ILE A 190 11.32 -9.67 -3.64
C ILE A 190 10.28 -8.55 -3.54
N HIS A 191 9.36 -8.67 -2.58
CA HIS A 191 8.30 -7.69 -2.37
C HIS A 191 8.63 -6.74 -1.22
N LEU A 192 8.66 -5.43 -1.48
CA LEU A 192 8.91 -4.39 -0.49
C LEU A 192 7.72 -3.42 -0.42
N ASN A 193 7.09 -3.34 0.74
CA ASN A 193 5.83 -2.61 0.98
C ASN A 193 5.98 -1.09 1.18
N HIS A 194 7.21 -0.57 1.19
CA HIS A 194 7.52 0.84 1.29
C HIS A 194 8.91 1.14 0.75
N ASP A 195 9.30 2.41 0.69
CA ASP A 195 10.63 2.80 0.20
C ASP A 195 11.70 2.46 1.24
N VAL A 196 12.64 1.60 0.84
CA VAL A 196 13.70 1.03 1.68
C VAL A 196 15.05 1.58 1.25
N ILE A 197 15.96 1.80 2.20
CA ILE A 197 17.36 2.09 1.86
C ILE A 197 18.05 0.76 1.57
N ILE A 198 18.47 0.55 0.33
CA ILE A 198 19.24 -0.63 -0.09
C ILE A 198 20.66 -0.18 -0.41
N LYS A 199 21.65 -0.77 0.26
CA LYS A 199 23.07 -0.49 0.00
C LYS A 199 23.54 -1.24 -1.25
N ASP A 200 24.60 -0.70 -1.86
CA ASP A 200 25.21 -1.31 -3.04
C ASP A 200 25.62 -2.77 -2.74
N THR A 201 25.46 -3.62 -3.74
CA THR A 201 25.70 -5.08 -3.72
C THR A 201 24.82 -5.91 -2.79
N ALA A 202 23.79 -5.33 -2.16
CA ALA A 202 22.86 -6.08 -1.30
C ALA A 202 22.24 -7.31 -1.98
N PHE A 203 22.04 -7.24 -3.30
CA PHE A 203 21.41 -8.26 -4.13
C PHE A 203 22.27 -8.67 -5.34
N ASP A 204 23.58 -8.49 -5.28
CA ASP A 204 24.47 -8.90 -6.38
C ASP A 204 24.44 -10.43 -6.55
N ASN A 205 24.48 -10.87 -7.81
CA ASN A 205 24.33 -12.28 -8.19
C ASN A 205 23.05 -12.94 -7.65
N CYS A 206 21.96 -12.17 -7.47
CA CYS A 206 20.63 -12.73 -7.23
C CYS A 206 19.96 -13.16 -8.54
N GLY A 207 19.41 -14.37 -8.55
CA GLY A 207 18.67 -14.90 -9.68
C GLY A 207 18.72 -16.42 -9.76
N ASP A 208 17.86 -17.00 -10.57
CA ASP A 208 17.79 -18.45 -10.74
C ASP A 208 17.49 -18.81 -12.20
N HIS A 209 18.11 -19.88 -12.69
CA HIS A 209 17.90 -20.40 -14.05
C HIS A 209 17.93 -19.34 -15.19
N GLY A 210 18.73 -18.27 -15.05
CA GLY A 210 18.86 -17.19 -16.04
C GLY A 210 17.87 -16.03 -15.85
N GLU A 211 16.97 -16.11 -14.87
CA GLU A 211 16.15 -14.99 -14.43
C GLU A 211 16.92 -14.13 -13.42
N THR A 212 16.94 -12.81 -13.66
CA THR A 212 17.51 -11.83 -12.73
C THR A 212 16.46 -11.39 -11.71
N LEU A 213 16.90 -10.95 -10.54
CA LEU A 213 16.02 -10.37 -9.53
C LEU A 213 15.13 -9.24 -10.08
N THR A 214 13.86 -9.26 -9.71
CA THR A 214 12.91 -8.15 -9.84
C THR A 214 12.42 -7.72 -8.45
N ILE A 215 12.60 -6.44 -8.11
CA ILE A 215 12.03 -5.87 -6.90
C ILE A 215 10.64 -5.35 -7.21
N VAL A 216 9.64 -5.93 -6.56
CA VAL A 216 8.25 -5.53 -6.67
C VAL A 216 7.89 -4.69 -5.45
N THR A 217 7.21 -3.57 -5.67
CA THR A 217 6.76 -2.69 -4.60
C THR A 217 5.26 -2.47 -4.63
N ASP A 218 4.66 -2.25 -3.46
CA ASP A 218 3.25 -1.81 -3.37
C ASP A 218 3.02 -0.44 -4.05
N GLY A 219 4.10 0.25 -4.41
CA GLY A 219 4.05 1.56 -5.02
C GLY A 219 5.35 2.25 -5.42
N LEU A 220 5.31 3.56 -5.67
CA LEU A 220 6.49 4.34 -6.04
C LEU A 220 7.49 4.42 -4.87
N CYS A 221 8.61 3.70 -5.01
CA CYS A 221 9.70 3.63 -4.04
C CYS A 221 11.01 4.08 -4.69
N PRO A 222 11.37 5.37 -4.65
CA PRO A 222 12.45 5.88 -5.49
C PRO A 222 13.85 5.49 -5.05
N ASN A 223 14.08 5.21 -3.77
CA ASN A 223 15.38 4.67 -3.36
C ASN A 223 15.56 3.27 -3.95
N ILE A 224 14.49 2.47 -3.93
CA ILE A 224 14.46 1.15 -4.57
C ILE A 224 14.59 1.27 -6.09
N GLN A 225 13.84 2.16 -6.74
CA GLN A 225 13.90 2.38 -8.19
C GLN A 225 15.29 2.83 -8.64
N LYS A 226 15.93 3.76 -7.90
CA LYS A 226 17.31 4.20 -8.16
C LYS A 226 18.29 3.07 -8.00
N PHE A 227 18.17 2.30 -6.91
CA PHE A 227 19.02 1.15 -6.63
C PHE A 227 18.89 0.13 -7.77
N ALA A 228 17.67 -0.22 -8.16
CA ALA A 228 17.40 -1.20 -9.20
C ALA A 228 17.98 -0.74 -10.55
N LYS A 229 17.73 0.52 -10.95
CA LYS A 229 18.28 1.11 -12.18
C LYS A 229 19.81 1.13 -12.21
N ARG A 230 20.46 1.47 -11.09
CA ARG A 230 21.93 1.53 -10.99
C ARG A 230 22.59 0.17 -11.08
N ASN A 231 21.93 -0.86 -10.54
CA ASN A 231 22.46 -2.23 -10.48
C ASN A 231 21.89 -3.15 -11.58
N GLY A 232 21.10 -2.63 -12.52
CA GLY A 232 20.51 -3.43 -13.61
C GLY A 232 19.49 -4.47 -13.14
N ILE A 233 18.85 -4.25 -11.99
CA ILE A 233 17.84 -5.14 -11.40
C ILE A 233 16.45 -4.72 -11.91
N GLY A 234 15.56 -5.70 -12.12
CA GLY A 234 14.16 -5.42 -12.49
C GLY A 234 13.46 -4.64 -11.38
N TYR A 235 12.58 -3.70 -11.76
CA TYR A 235 11.74 -2.98 -10.81
C TYR A 235 10.33 -2.90 -11.37
N SER A 236 9.35 -3.28 -10.56
CA SER A 236 7.95 -3.03 -10.87
C SER A 236 7.20 -2.52 -9.64
N SER A 237 6.27 -1.60 -9.88
CA SER A 237 5.35 -1.12 -8.87
C SER A 237 3.97 -1.68 -9.18
N ILE A 238 3.32 -2.33 -8.21
CA ILE A 238 1.95 -2.83 -8.32
C ILE A 238 1.00 -1.68 -8.69
N SER A 239 1.31 -0.45 -8.29
CA SER A 239 0.51 0.71 -8.66
C SER A 239 0.66 1.14 -10.11
N GLU A 240 1.87 1.04 -10.66
CA GLU A 240 2.12 1.32 -12.08
C GLU A 240 1.49 0.21 -12.93
N GLU A 241 1.63 -1.06 -12.55
CA GLU A 241 0.99 -2.18 -13.23
C GLU A 241 -0.53 -2.03 -13.25
N LYS A 242 -1.16 -1.69 -12.11
CA LYS A 242 -2.59 -1.40 -12.05
C LYS A 242 -2.98 -0.20 -12.92
N ARG A 243 -2.22 0.90 -12.89
CA ARG A 243 -2.49 2.09 -13.73
C ARG A 243 -2.41 1.77 -15.22
N VAL A 244 -1.40 1.00 -15.64
CA VAL A 244 -1.28 0.50 -17.02
C VAL A 244 -2.47 -0.38 -17.36
N GLN A 245 -2.83 -1.32 -16.49
CA GLN A 245 -3.99 -2.19 -16.68
C GLN A 245 -5.32 -1.41 -16.80
N TYR A 246 -5.51 -0.34 -16.02
CA TYR A 246 -6.70 0.52 -16.13
C TYR A 246 -6.70 1.34 -17.42
N ALA A 247 -5.54 1.84 -17.83
CA ALA A 247 -5.38 2.58 -19.08
C ALA A 247 -5.64 1.67 -20.30
N GLU A 248 -5.12 0.44 -20.32
CA GLU A 248 -5.35 -0.55 -21.39
C GLU A 248 -6.81 -0.98 -21.50
N LYS A 249 -7.51 -1.08 -20.37
CA LYS A 249 -8.96 -1.39 -20.32
C LYS A 249 -9.83 -0.20 -20.72
N SER A 250 -9.28 1.01 -20.84
CA SER A 250 -10.07 2.19 -21.14
C SER A 250 -10.44 2.27 -22.62
N THR A 251 -11.73 2.30 -22.91
CA THR A 251 -12.25 2.65 -24.24
C THR A 251 -12.21 4.17 -24.50
N TYR A 252 -11.71 4.96 -23.55
CA TYR A 252 -11.67 6.43 -23.57
C TYR A 252 -10.26 6.96 -23.29
N PRO A 253 -9.36 6.89 -24.28
CA PRO A 253 -7.92 6.96 -24.06
C PRO A 253 -7.43 8.42 -24.04
N ILE A 254 -7.97 9.27 -23.15
CA ILE A 254 -7.51 10.66 -22.99
C ILE A 254 -6.56 10.76 -21.80
N THR A 255 -5.31 11.13 -22.08
CA THR A 255 -4.30 11.48 -21.07
C THR A 255 -4.21 13.00 -20.96
N ILE A 256 -4.19 13.52 -19.74
CA ILE A 256 -3.97 14.95 -19.48
C ILE A 256 -2.72 15.13 -18.66
N LYS A 257 -1.81 15.97 -19.15
CA LYS A 257 -0.53 16.26 -18.50
C LYS A 257 -0.38 17.76 -18.30
N ALA A 258 -0.11 18.18 -17.08
CA ALA A 258 0.37 19.52 -16.78
C ALA A 258 1.81 19.44 -16.28
N ASN A 259 2.65 20.32 -16.79
CA ASN A 259 4.03 20.49 -16.34
C ASN A 259 4.20 21.89 -15.78
N ASN A 260 4.69 21.99 -14.55
CA ASN A 260 5.04 23.24 -13.89
C ASN A 260 3.88 24.27 -13.92
N LEU A 261 2.66 23.79 -13.67
CA LEU A 261 1.46 24.61 -13.62
C LEU A 261 1.54 25.58 -12.44
N ASN A 262 1.54 26.87 -12.76
CA ASN A 262 1.42 27.95 -11.80
C ASN A 262 0.12 28.72 -12.05
N VAL A 263 -0.65 29.04 -11.01
CA VAL A 263 -1.91 29.77 -11.14
C VAL A 263 -1.91 30.96 -10.21
N THR A 264 -2.18 32.15 -10.75
CA THR A 264 -2.33 33.39 -9.99
C THR A 264 -3.70 33.98 -10.27
N ILE A 265 -4.49 34.22 -9.22
CA ILE A 265 -5.84 34.80 -9.32
C ILE A 265 -5.84 36.09 -8.50
N LYS A 266 -6.21 37.21 -9.14
CA LYS A 266 -6.27 38.54 -8.50
C LYS A 266 -4.98 38.90 -7.72
N GLY A 267 -3.81 38.60 -8.32
CA GLY A 267 -2.50 38.86 -7.71
C GLY A 267 -2.04 37.86 -6.64
N LYS A 268 -2.90 36.92 -6.19
CA LYS A 268 -2.54 35.87 -5.23
C LYS A 268 -2.15 34.59 -5.95
N ARG A 269 -0.99 34.02 -5.61
CA ARG A 269 -0.55 32.71 -6.10
C ARG A 269 -1.41 31.62 -5.46
N ILE A 270 -2.17 30.89 -6.28
CA ILE A 270 -3.05 29.79 -5.85
C ILE A 270 -2.39 28.44 -6.05
N LEU A 271 -1.70 28.22 -7.17
CA LEU A 271 -0.91 27.01 -7.43
C LEU A 271 0.52 27.38 -7.79
N SER A 272 1.48 26.62 -7.29
CA SER A 272 2.91 26.81 -7.58
C SER A 272 3.54 25.49 -8.01
N ASP A 273 4.14 25.47 -9.20
CA ASP A 273 4.98 24.36 -9.67
C ASP A 273 4.28 22.98 -9.54
N VAL A 274 3.08 22.88 -10.13
CA VAL A 274 2.31 21.63 -10.11
C VAL A 274 2.56 20.84 -11.40
N SER A 275 3.12 19.65 -11.26
CA SER A 275 3.28 18.70 -12.36
C SER A 275 2.48 17.43 -12.09
N ILE A 276 1.55 17.10 -12.99
CA ILE A 276 0.65 15.95 -12.85
C ILE A 276 0.28 15.38 -14.21
N LYS A 277 0.24 14.05 -14.29
CA LYS A 277 -0.27 13.27 -15.42
C LYS A 277 -1.46 12.44 -14.95
N ILE A 278 -2.60 12.58 -15.63
CA ILE A 278 -3.82 11.82 -15.41
C ILE A 278 -3.94 10.84 -16.57
N GLU A 279 -3.95 9.55 -16.24
CA GLU A 279 -4.07 8.48 -17.22
C GLU A 279 -5.53 8.09 -17.47
N PRO A 280 -5.84 7.50 -18.63
CA PRO A 280 -7.16 6.96 -18.92
C PRO A 280 -7.59 5.93 -17.88
N GLY A 281 -8.85 5.96 -17.48
CA GLY A 281 -9.43 4.96 -16.56
C GLY A 281 -9.03 5.09 -15.09
N GLU A 282 -8.22 6.09 -14.70
CA GLU A 282 -7.90 6.31 -13.28
C GLU A 282 -9.15 6.74 -12.48
N MET A 283 -9.28 6.23 -11.25
CA MET A 283 -10.19 6.75 -10.21
C MET A 283 -9.33 7.50 -9.19
N ILE A 284 -9.33 8.83 -9.27
CA ILE A 284 -8.43 9.71 -8.55
C ILE A 284 -9.19 10.41 -7.42
N MET A 285 -8.66 10.34 -6.21
CA MET A 285 -9.05 11.23 -5.13
C MET A 285 -8.01 12.34 -4.98
N ILE A 286 -8.46 13.60 -4.88
CA ILE A 286 -7.63 14.76 -4.60
C ILE A 286 -8.01 15.33 -3.23
N ILE A 287 -7.07 15.30 -2.29
CA ILE A 287 -7.23 15.79 -0.92
C ILE A 287 -6.22 16.89 -0.57
N GLY A 288 -6.49 17.63 0.51
CA GLY A 288 -5.64 18.72 0.98
C GLY A 288 -6.45 19.81 1.70
N GLY A 289 -5.78 20.69 2.43
CA GLY A 289 -6.46 21.73 3.23
C GLY A 289 -7.27 22.75 2.44
N SER A 290 -8.13 23.51 3.13
CA SER A 290 -8.89 24.64 2.54
C SER A 290 -7.95 25.64 1.86
N GLY A 291 -8.28 26.09 0.65
CA GLY A 291 -7.46 27.07 -0.07
C GLY A 291 -6.13 26.56 -0.65
N THR A 292 -5.85 25.25 -0.60
CA THR A 292 -4.69 24.63 -1.28
C THR A 292 -4.79 24.61 -2.82
N GLY A 293 -5.96 24.94 -3.38
CA GLY A 293 -6.15 25.08 -4.82
C GLY A 293 -6.61 23.82 -5.56
N LYS A 294 -7.22 22.83 -4.87
CA LYS A 294 -7.71 21.58 -5.50
C LYS A 294 -8.70 21.81 -6.65
N SER A 295 -9.78 22.55 -6.40
CA SER A 295 -10.76 22.90 -7.43
C SER A 295 -10.11 23.72 -8.54
N THR A 296 -9.20 24.63 -8.19
CA THR A 296 -8.43 25.42 -9.16
C THR A 296 -7.57 24.53 -10.06
N LEU A 297 -6.87 23.54 -9.50
CA LEU A 297 -6.04 22.59 -10.24
C LEU A 297 -6.88 21.89 -11.30
N VAL A 298 -7.99 21.29 -10.89
CA VAL A 298 -8.86 20.53 -11.79
C VAL A 298 -9.48 21.43 -12.86
N LYS A 299 -9.99 22.60 -12.49
CA LYS A 299 -10.54 23.55 -13.47
C LYS A 299 -9.51 23.98 -14.51
N HIS A 300 -8.23 24.13 -14.12
CA HIS A 300 -7.16 24.47 -15.06
C HIS A 300 -6.74 23.28 -15.93
N LEU A 301 -6.64 22.07 -15.37
CA LEU A 301 -6.33 20.85 -16.13
C LEU A 301 -7.32 20.60 -17.27
N PHE A 302 -8.60 20.89 -17.04
CA PHE A 302 -9.68 20.61 -18.00
C PHE A 302 -10.18 21.86 -18.75
N GLY A 303 -9.51 23.01 -18.61
CA GLY A 303 -9.88 24.25 -19.31
C GLY A 303 -11.25 24.81 -18.92
N LEU A 304 -11.71 24.56 -17.69
CA LEU A 304 -12.97 25.07 -17.15
C LEU A 304 -12.87 26.51 -16.63
N GLU A 305 -11.65 27.01 -16.41
CA GLU A 305 -11.38 28.41 -16.07
C GLU A 305 -10.32 29.03 -17.02
N SER A 306 -10.34 30.36 -17.16
CA SER A 306 -9.34 31.11 -17.92
C SER A 306 -8.15 31.51 -17.04
N GLY A 307 -6.94 31.22 -17.50
CA GLY A 307 -5.70 31.49 -16.77
C GLY A 307 -4.67 30.41 -17.15
N TRP A 308 -3.45 30.80 -17.50
CA TRP A 308 -2.50 29.93 -18.21
C TRP A 308 -1.59 29.11 -17.29
N ASN A 309 -1.37 27.85 -17.65
CA ASN A 309 -0.04 27.27 -17.94
C ASN A 309 -0.22 26.00 -18.79
N ILE A 310 0.90 25.55 -19.35
CA ILE A 310 1.09 24.46 -20.29
C ILE A 310 0.37 23.16 -19.86
N VAL A 311 -0.71 22.84 -20.55
CA VAL A 311 -1.35 21.52 -20.50
C VAL A 311 -1.13 20.84 -21.84
N THR A 312 -0.66 19.61 -21.82
CA THR A 312 -0.59 18.71 -22.98
C THR A 312 -1.74 17.72 -22.88
N VAL A 313 -2.47 17.54 -23.98
CA VAL A 313 -3.54 16.54 -24.07
C VAL A 313 -3.18 15.51 -25.14
N GLN A 314 -3.16 14.25 -24.75
CA GLN A 314 -2.86 13.13 -25.63
C GLN A 314 -4.08 12.22 -25.74
N ALA A 315 -4.27 11.58 -26.90
CA ALA A 315 -5.13 10.42 -27.00
C ALA A 315 -4.49 9.31 -27.81
N ASN A 316 -4.71 8.06 -27.39
CA ASN A 316 -4.05 6.88 -27.97
C ASN A 316 -2.50 7.00 -27.99
N GLY A 317 -1.92 7.66 -26.98
CA GLY A 317 -0.47 7.93 -26.93
C GLY A 317 0.01 9.04 -27.88
N GLU A 318 -0.84 9.51 -28.79
CA GLU A 318 -0.52 10.60 -29.70
C GLU A 318 -0.86 11.96 -29.08
N THR A 319 0.06 12.91 -29.20
CA THR A 319 -0.18 14.27 -28.75
C THR A 319 -1.17 14.95 -29.70
N ILE A 320 -2.43 15.08 -29.27
CA ILE A 320 -3.45 15.82 -30.02
C ILE A 320 -3.19 17.32 -29.90
N ILE A 321 -2.78 17.75 -28.71
CA ILE A 321 -2.51 19.14 -28.42
C ILE A 321 -1.26 19.24 -27.52
N GLY A 322 -0.21 19.89 -28.06
CA GLY A 322 1.01 20.25 -27.31
C GLY A 322 0.75 21.36 -26.28
N GLU A 323 1.77 22.12 -25.90
CA GLU A 323 1.61 23.20 -24.93
C GLU A 323 0.51 24.21 -25.34
N VAL A 324 -0.60 24.29 -24.59
CA VAL A 324 -1.76 25.10 -24.99
C VAL A 324 -2.48 25.87 -23.89
N THR A 325 -3.37 26.75 -24.38
CA THR A 325 -4.32 27.60 -23.68
C THR A 325 -5.58 26.83 -23.28
N SER A 326 -6.25 27.28 -22.21
CA SER A 326 -7.50 26.68 -21.71
C SER A 326 -8.62 26.61 -22.75
N LYS A 327 -8.69 27.55 -23.71
CA LYS A 327 -9.73 27.55 -24.77
C LYS A 327 -9.61 26.35 -25.71
N LYS A 328 -8.39 25.94 -26.06
CA LYS A 328 -8.15 24.79 -26.94
C LYS A 328 -8.50 23.49 -26.22
N VAL A 329 -8.11 23.37 -24.95
CA VAL A 329 -8.48 22.25 -24.08
C VAL A 329 -10.01 22.16 -23.92
N GLN A 330 -10.67 23.27 -23.62
CA GLN A 330 -12.12 23.35 -23.49
C GLN A 330 -12.84 22.90 -24.77
N LYS A 331 -12.37 23.32 -25.95
CA LYS A 331 -12.95 22.89 -27.23
C LYS A 331 -12.78 21.39 -27.47
N LEU A 332 -11.62 20.82 -27.12
CA LEU A 332 -11.33 19.40 -27.32
C LEU A 332 -12.11 18.50 -26.35
N LEU A 333 -12.24 18.93 -25.10
CA LEU A 333 -12.96 18.22 -24.06
C LEU A 333 -14.46 18.55 -24.04
N LYS A 334 -14.92 19.45 -24.92
CA LYS A 334 -16.33 19.73 -25.12
C LYS A 334 -17.06 18.42 -25.38
N ASN A 335 -18.13 18.20 -24.63
CA ASN A 335 -18.94 17.00 -24.67
C ASN A 335 -18.27 15.69 -24.21
N LYS A 336 -17.10 15.76 -23.58
CA LYS A 336 -16.37 14.58 -23.06
C LYS A 336 -16.20 14.62 -21.54
N ILE A 337 -16.30 15.79 -20.93
CA ILE A 337 -16.18 16.00 -19.49
C ILE A 337 -17.53 16.38 -18.88
N PHE A 338 -17.85 15.77 -17.74
CA PHE A 338 -18.90 16.22 -16.84
C PHE A 338 -18.26 16.73 -15.55
N TYR A 339 -18.43 18.02 -15.27
CA TYR A 339 -17.93 18.66 -14.04
C TYR A 339 -19.10 18.96 -13.11
N ALA A 340 -19.08 18.31 -11.95
CA ALA A 340 -20.02 18.48 -10.85
C ALA A 340 -19.41 19.43 -9.79
N PRO A 341 -19.78 20.72 -9.78
CA PRO A 341 -19.27 21.68 -8.80
C PRO A 341 -19.83 21.42 -7.39
N GLN A 342 -19.14 21.95 -6.38
CA GLN A 342 -19.52 21.90 -4.95
C GLN A 342 -20.97 22.34 -4.72
N PHE A 343 -21.37 23.48 -5.30
CA PHE A 343 -22.75 23.98 -5.28
C PHE A 343 -23.49 23.54 -6.55
N THR A 344 -24.51 22.70 -6.38
CA THR A 344 -25.25 22.09 -7.49
C THR A 344 -25.90 23.15 -8.38
N ILE A 345 -25.49 23.20 -9.65
CA ILE A 345 -26.21 23.96 -10.68
C ILE A 345 -27.28 23.02 -11.23
N SER A 346 -28.40 22.92 -10.54
CA SER A 346 -29.61 22.30 -11.10
C SER A 346 -30.58 23.40 -11.53
N ASN A 347 -31.28 23.19 -12.65
CA ASN A 347 -32.40 24.07 -12.96
C ASN A 347 -33.52 23.78 -11.95
N ASN A 348 -33.69 24.69 -10.99
CA ASN A 348 -34.62 24.54 -9.87
C ASN A 348 -36.09 24.38 -10.31
N ASP A 349 -36.40 24.74 -11.55
CA ASP A 349 -37.73 24.70 -12.14
C ASP A 349 -38.02 23.43 -12.94
N LEU A 350 -37.02 22.55 -13.15
CA LEU A 350 -37.24 21.23 -13.76
C LEU A 350 -37.61 20.20 -12.71
N THR A 351 -38.31 19.14 -13.14
CA THR A 351 -38.43 17.92 -12.33
C THR A 351 -37.11 17.14 -12.31
N VAL A 352 -36.96 16.23 -11.35
CA VAL A 352 -35.79 15.32 -11.27
C VAL A 352 -35.62 14.56 -12.59
N GLU A 353 -36.70 14.02 -13.16
CA GLU A 353 -36.66 13.34 -14.46
C GLU A 353 -36.20 14.27 -15.59
N GLN A 354 -36.78 15.47 -15.68
CA GLN A 354 -36.45 16.44 -16.72
C GLN A 354 -34.99 16.87 -16.65
N GLU A 355 -34.43 17.03 -15.45
CA GLU A 355 -33.02 17.37 -15.26
C GLU A 355 -32.11 16.20 -15.71
N ILE A 356 -32.44 14.95 -15.38
CA ILE A 356 -31.71 13.76 -15.87
C ILE A 356 -31.75 13.70 -17.40
N GLN A 357 -32.94 13.82 -18.00
CA GLN A 357 -33.12 13.79 -19.45
C GLN A 357 -32.36 14.90 -20.16
N LYS A 358 -32.37 16.11 -19.60
CA LYS A 358 -31.62 17.26 -20.14
C LYS A 358 -30.11 16.98 -20.14
N ASN A 359 -29.56 16.45 -19.04
CA ASN A 359 -28.13 16.16 -18.96
C ASN A 359 -27.74 14.96 -19.83
N ALA A 360 -28.60 13.95 -19.96
CA ALA A 360 -28.41 12.85 -20.90
C ALA A 360 -28.18 13.36 -22.34
N LEU A 361 -28.99 14.31 -22.78
CA LEU A 361 -28.91 14.89 -24.13
C LEU A 361 -27.64 15.70 -24.40
N MET A 362 -26.83 16.03 -23.39
CA MET A 362 -25.58 16.79 -23.61
C MET A 362 -24.54 15.99 -24.39
N PHE A 363 -24.39 14.70 -24.09
CA PHE A 363 -23.36 13.85 -24.73
C PHE A 363 -23.89 12.56 -25.35
N ARG A 364 -25.18 12.21 -25.15
CA ARG A 364 -25.76 10.97 -25.66
C ARG A 364 -26.33 11.15 -27.09
N PRO A 365 -25.72 10.54 -28.14
CA PRO A 365 -26.25 10.61 -29.51
C PRO A 365 -27.53 9.78 -29.68
N GLU A 366 -27.76 8.80 -28.80
CA GLU A 366 -28.90 7.88 -28.84
C GLU A 366 -30.23 8.55 -28.41
N GLY A 367 -30.18 9.81 -27.95
CA GLY A 367 -31.36 10.58 -27.56
C GLY A 367 -31.77 10.42 -26.09
N LYS A 368 -33.06 10.64 -25.81
CA LYS A 368 -33.63 10.59 -24.46
C LYS A 368 -33.62 9.16 -23.92
N TYR A 369 -33.52 9.03 -22.60
CA TYR A 369 -33.72 7.76 -21.92
C TYR A 369 -35.18 7.32 -22.06
N THR A 370 -35.41 6.03 -22.27
CA THR A 370 -36.74 5.42 -22.15
C THR A 370 -37.21 5.42 -20.69
N PRO A 371 -38.51 5.29 -20.41
CA PRO A 371 -39.02 5.19 -19.03
C PRO A 371 -38.35 4.06 -18.23
N SER A 372 -38.08 2.92 -18.86
CA SER A 372 -37.41 1.78 -18.22
C SER A 372 -35.94 2.07 -17.89
N GLU A 373 -35.20 2.74 -18.79
CA GLU A 373 -33.80 3.11 -18.49
C GLU A 373 -33.74 4.19 -17.40
N LEU A 374 -34.67 5.14 -17.40
CA LEU A 374 -34.79 6.15 -16.32
C LEU A 374 -35.06 5.50 -14.97
N GLU A 375 -35.98 4.53 -14.93
CA GLU A 375 -36.27 3.75 -13.73
C GLU A 375 -35.02 3.05 -13.19
N GLN A 376 -34.29 2.36 -14.07
CA GLN A 376 -33.08 1.64 -13.67
C GLN A 376 -32.04 2.60 -13.09
N LEU A 377 -31.80 3.73 -13.76
CA LEU A 377 -30.86 4.75 -13.28
C LEU A 377 -31.33 5.37 -11.96
N ALA A 378 -32.62 5.68 -11.82
CA ALA A 378 -33.18 6.23 -10.61
C ALA A 378 -33.06 5.25 -9.43
N ARG A 379 -33.27 3.96 -9.66
CA ARG A 379 -33.06 2.92 -8.64
C ARG A 379 -31.60 2.83 -8.20
N GLN A 380 -30.66 2.88 -9.14
CA GLN A 380 -29.21 2.86 -8.84
C GLN A 380 -28.80 3.96 -7.86
N PHE A 381 -29.33 5.17 -8.02
CA PHE A 381 -29.01 6.32 -7.18
C PHE A 381 -30.03 6.61 -6.08
N SER A 382 -30.90 5.64 -5.74
CA SER A 382 -31.96 5.80 -4.73
C SER A 382 -32.88 7.02 -4.96
N LEU A 383 -33.12 7.38 -6.22
CA LEU A 383 -34.05 8.42 -6.65
C LEU A 383 -35.43 7.86 -7.04
N TRP A 384 -35.62 6.55 -6.87
CA TRP A 384 -36.86 5.84 -7.18
C TRP A 384 -37.64 5.56 -5.90
N ASP A 385 -38.94 5.87 -5.91
CA ASP A 385 -39.91 5.44 -4.92
C ASP A 385 -41.08 4.71 -5.61
N SER A 386 -41.86 3.93 -4.85
CA SER A 386 -42.93 3.08 -5.38
C SER A 386 -44.02 3.83 -6.15
N ASP A 387 -44.14 5.15 -5.94
CA ASP A 387 -45.15 6.01 -6.54
C ASP A 387 -44.57 6.94 -7.62
N HIS A 388 -43.29 6.81 -7.96
CA HIS A 388 -42.53 7.72 -8.83
C HIS A 388 -42.59 9.21 -8.41
N LYS A 389 -42.88 9.50 -7.13
CA LYS A 389 -43.07 10.85 -6.62
C LYS A 389 -41.80 11.67 -6.76
N LEU A 390 -40.64 11.08 -6.46
CA LEU A 390 -39.38 11.81 -6.52
C LEU A 390 -39.02 12.25 -7.94
N LEU A 391 -39.18 11.39 -8.95
CA LEU A 391 -38.89 11.72 -10.35
C LEU A 391 -39.73 12.89 -10.89
N ASN A 392 -40.99 12.97 -10.43
CA ASN A 392 -41.93 14.03 -10.79
C ASN A 392 -41.82 15.29 -9.90
N THR A 393 -40.97 15.26 -8.87
CA THR A 393 -40.79 16.40 -7.97
C THR A 393 -39.84 17.43 -8.57
N LEU A 394 -40.15 18.72 -8.38
CA LEU A 394 -39.26 19.82 -8.79
C LEU A 394 -37.94 19.77 -8.01
N VAL A 395 -36.81 20.06 -8.68
CA VAL A 395 -35.50 20.00 -8.05
C VAL A 395 -35.36 20.95 -6.85
N ARG A 396 -36.06 22.10 -6.86
CA ARG A 396 -36.08 23.00 -5.68
C ARG A 396 -36.71 22.40 -4.42
N ARG A 397 -37.52 21.34 -4.55
CA ARG A 397 -38.28 20.71 -3.44
C ARG A 397 -37.60 19.50 -2.84
N ILE A 398 -36.55 18.96 -3.47
CA ILE A 398 -35.79 17.83 -2.92
C ILE A 398 -34.69 18.31 -1.97
N SER A 399 -34.31 17.46 -1.01
CA SER A 399 -33.27 17.73 -0.01
C SER A 399 -31.87 17.89 -0.63
N GLY A 400 -30.93 18.47 0.13
CA GLY A 400 -29.53 18.60 -0.31
C GLY A 400 -28.89 17.26 -0.70
N GLY A 401 -29.11 16.21 0.11
CA GLY A 401 -28.65 14.85 -0.19
C GLY A 401 -29.25 14.29 -1.48
N GLN A 402 -30.55 14.48 -1.70
CA GLN A 402 -31.21 14.08 -2.96
C GLN A 402 -30.66 14.87 -4.17
N LYS A 403 -30.29 16.14 -4.01
CA LYS A 403 -29.63 16.91 -5.08
C LYS A 403 -28.24 16.36 -5.42
N LYS A 404 -27.48 15.88 -4.43
CA LYS A 404 -26.18 15.22 -4.68
C LYS A 404 -26.37 13.89 -5.43
N LYS A 405 -27.38 13.10 -5.05
CA LYS A 405 -27.77 11.86 -5.77
C LYS A 405 -28.22 12.14 -7.21
N LEU A 406 -29.04 13.17 -7.41
CA LEU A 406 -29.44 13.65 -8.73
C LEU A 406 -28.22 14.03 -9.58
N LEU A 407 -27.25 14.75 -9.01
CA LEU A 407 -26.02 15.11 -9.70
C LEU A 407 -25.23 13.87 -10.16
N MET A 408 -25.13 12.84 -9.32
CA MET A 408 -24.48 11.58 -9.68
C MET A 408 -25.26 10.83 -10.78
N ALA A 409 -26.59 10.77 -10.68
CA ALA A 409 -27.44 10.21 -11.74
C ALA A 409 -27.26 10.94 -13.07
N CYS A 410 -27.26 12.28 -13.08
CA CYS A 410 -27.00 13.09 -14.29
C CYS A 410 -25.61 12.81 -14.87
N SER A 411 -24.60 12.63 -14.02
CA SER A 411 -23.23 12.34 -14.44
C SER A 411 -23.12 10.97 -15.15
N GLN A 412 -23.85 9.96 -14.68
CA GLN A 412 -23.94 8.67 -15.36
C GLN A 412 -24.78 8.75 -16.63
N ALA A 413 -25.93 9.44 -16.56
CA ALA A 413 -26.89 9.56 -17.65
C ALA A 413 -26.24 10.13 -18.90
N SER A 414 -25.38 11.14 -18.71
CA SER A 414 -24.67 11.83 -19.78
C SER A 414 -23.55 11.00 -20.44
N LYS A 415 -23.13 9.86 -19.87
CA LYS A 415 -22.06 8.99 -20.42
C LYS A 415 -20.76 9.73 -20.84
N PRO A 416 -20.21 10.64 -20.01
CA PRO A 416 -18.97 11.35 -20.34
C PRO A 416 -17.77 10.40 -20.31
N GLN A 417 -16.67 10.81 -20.92
CA GLN A 417 -15.38 10.10 -20.87
C GLN A 417 -14.63 10.41 -19.55
N ILE A 418 -14.84 11.62 -19.02
CA ILE A 418 -14.20 12.13 -17.81
C ILE A 418 -15.27 12.66 -16.85
N LEU A 419 -15.24 12.19 -15.61
CA LEU A 419 -16.12 12.61 -14.52
C LEU A 419 -15.30 13.37 -13.48
N VAL A 420 -15.78 14.53 -13.07
CA VAL A 420 -15.18 15.30 -11.97
C VAL A 420 -16.24 15.64 -10.94
N PHE A 421 -16.03 15.25 -9.69
CA PHE A 421 -16.85 15.60 -8.54
C PHE A 421 -16.07 16.50 -7.60
N ASP A 422 -16.44 17.78 -7.53
CA ASP A 422 -15.80 18.78 -6.67
C ASP A 422 -16.55 18.87 -5.34
N GLU A 423 -16.00 18.25 -4.29
CA GLU A 423 -16.60 18.15 -2.96
C GLU A 423 -18.06 17.62 -2.98
N PRO A 424 -18.28 16.39 -3.48
CA PRO A 424 -19.61 15.82 -3.55
C PRO A 424 -20.24 15.59 -2.15
N ASP A 425 -19.40 15.44 -1.12
CA ASP A 425 -19.75 15.31 0.30
C ASP A 425 -20.11 16.63 1.00
N SER A 426 -19.84 17.79 0.38
CA SER A 426 -20.07 19.09 1.03
C SER A 426 -21.53 19.28 1.47
N GLY A 427 -21.75 19.64 2.73
CA GLY A 427 -23.08 19.94 3.26
C GLY A 427 -23.96 18.72 3.54
N LEU A 428 -23.37 17.51 3.51
CA LEU A 428 -24.00 16.28 3.98
C LEU A 428 -23.58 15.98 5.43
N ASP A 429 -24.43 15.29 6.18
CA ASP A 429 -24.03 14.67 7.43
C ASP A 429 -23.10 13.46 7.18
N GLU A 430 -22.39 13.01 8.21
CA GLU A 430 -21.44 11.90 8.10
C GLU A 430 -22.06 10.62 7.51
N PRO A 431 -23.26 10.16 7.92
CA PRO A 431 -23.90 8.99 7.30
C PRO A 431 -24.24 9.17 5.83
N SER A 432 -24.74 10.35 5.41
CA SER A 432 -25.10 10.60 4.01
C SER A 432 -23.85 10.73 3.13
N ALA A 433 -22.81 11.41 3.61
CA ALA A 433 -21.52 11.47 2.93
C ALA A 433 -20.92 10.06 2.77
N PHE A 434 -21.01 9.21 3.80
CA PHE A 434 -20.58 7.82 3.69
C PHE A 434 -21.34 7.05 2.61
N ASN A 435 -22.68 7.11 2.63
CA ASN A 435 -23.52 6.42 1.64
C ASN A 435 -23.23 6.88 0.21
N LEU A 436 -22.99 8.17 0.01
CA LEU A 436 -22.60 8.74 -1.28
C LEU A 436 -21.34 8.07 -1.86
N PHE A 437 -20.36 7.76 -1.01
CA PHE A 437 -19.12 7.13 -1.47
C PHE A 437 -19.26 5.62 -1.65
N ILE A 438 -19.88 4.92 -0.70
CA ILE A 438 -19.94 3.46 -0.71
C ILE A 438 -20.99 2.93 -1.69
N GLN A 439 -22.08 3.66 -1.90
CA GLN A 439 -23.12 3.28 -2.85
C GLN A 439 -22.92 4.03 -4.17
N ASP A 440 -23.05 5.36 -4.16
CA ASP A 440 -23.20 6.10 -5.41
C ASP A 440 -21.87 6.19 -6.21
N LEU A 441 -20.73 6.49 -5.57
CA LEU A 441 -19.42 6.45 -6.25
C LEU A 441 -18.96 5.04 -6.60
N ARG A 442 -19.37 4.01 -5.83
CA ARG A 442 -19.12 2.62 -6.19
C ARG A 442 -19.92 2.20 -7.42
N GLU A 443 -21.20 2.60 -7.51
CA GLU A 443 -21.98 2.40 -8.73
C GLU A 443 -21.34 3.11 -9.92
N ILE A 444 -20.73 4.29 -9.71
CA ILE A 444 -19.90 4.92 -10.72
C ILE A 444 -18.70 4.06 -11.08
N GLU A 445 -17.92 3.61 -10.11
CA GLU A 445 -16.73 2.77 -10.29
C GLU A 445 -17.04 1.48 -11.07
N VAL A 446 -18.07 0.74 -10.68
CA VAL A 446 -18.49 -0.51 -11.31
C VAL A 446 -18.96 -0.29 -12.74
N ASN A 447 -19.72 0.78 -12.99
CA ASN A 447 -20.29 1.08 -14.30
C ASN A 447 -19.40 2.01 -15.14
N ARG A 448 -18.18 2.34 -14.69
CA ARG A 448 -17.36 3.35 -15.38
C ARG A 448 -16.87 2.91 -16.74
N LYS A 449 -16.76 1.60 -17.03
CA LYS A 449 -16.31 1.06 -18.34
C LYS A 449 -15.07 1.79 -18.87
N GLY A 450 -14.08 2.03 -18.01
CA GLY A 450 -12.84 2.72 -18.36
C GLY A 450 -12.88 4.26 -18.37
N LYS A 451 -13.97 4.91 -17.95
CA LYS A 451 -13.99 6.37 -17.73
C LYS A 451 -12.98 6.78 -16.67
N THR A 452 -12.36 7.94 -16.86
CA THR A 452 -11.54 8.59 -15.84
C THR A 452 -12.44 9.35 -14.87
N VAL A 453 -12.23 9.17 -13.56
CA VAL A 453 -13.04 9.79 -12.51
C VAL A 453 -12.14 10.51 -11.53
N ILE A 454 -12.48 11.75 -11.20
CA ILE A 454 -11.75 12.58 -10.24
C ILE A 454 -12.72 13.05 -9.17
N VAL A 455 -12.39 12.78 -7.92
CA VAL A 455 -13.13 13.24 -6.75
C VAL A 455 -12.24 14.18 -5.96
N ILE A 456 -12.74 15.35 -5.61
CA ILE A 456 -12.08 16.31 -4.73
C ILE A 456 -12.80 16.26 -3.39
N SER A 457 -12.09 16.08 -2.29
CA SER A 457 -12.69 16.16 -0.94
C SER A 457 -11.66 16.67 0.07
N HIS A 458 -12.18 17.32 1.12
CA HIS A 458 -11.42 17.76 2.29
C HIS A 458 -11.57 16.81 3.49
N HIS A 459 -12.48 15.85 3.41
CA HIS A 459 -12.98 15.11 4.56
C HIS A 459 -13.00 13.60 4.34
N PRO A 460 -11.88 12.94 4.00
CA PRO A 460 -11.90 11.50 3.78
C PRO A 460 -12.13 10.67 5.07
N HIS A 461 -12.32 11.33 6.23
CA HIS A 461 -12.50 10.72 7.56
C HIS A 461 -13.72 9.80 7.69
N ASN A 462 -14.78 10.06 6.94
CA ASN A 462 -16.05 9.33 7.10
C ASN A 462 -15.98 7.88 6.61
N PHE A 463 -14.88 7.47 5.96
CA PHE A 463 -14.80 6.16 5.31
C PHE A 463 -14.28 5.03 6.19
N MET A 464 -13.62 5.32 7.32
CA MET A 464 -12.85 4.28 8.03
C MET A 464 -13.26 4.02 9.49
N ASN A 465 -13.82 4.99 10.22
CA ASN A 465 -13.98 4.86 11.68
C ASN A 465 -15.30 4.21 12.14
N HIS A 466 -16.31 4.10 11.27
CA HIS A 466 -17.67 3.76 11.70
C HIS A 466 -18.25 2.44 11.17
N PHE A 467 -17.45 1.41 10.86
CA PHE A 467 -18.01 0.07 10.62
C PHE A 467 -17.23 -1.07 11.28
N ARG A 468 -17.74 -1.43 12.46
CA ARG A 468 -17.56 -2.73 13.13
C ARG A 468 -18.57 -3.76 12.60
N ASP A 469 -19.00 -3.67 11.35
CA ASP A 469 -19.86 -4.67 10.71
C ASP A 469 -19.04 -5.57 9.78
N LYS A 470 -19.14 -6.88 9.99
CA LYS A 470 -18.20 -7.89 9.47
C LYS A 470 -18.37 -8.17 7.96
N ASN A 471 -19.41 -7.67 7.30
CA ASN A 471 -19.84 -8.20 5.99
C ASN A 471 -19.84 -7.21 4.81
N ARG A 472 -19.55 -5.92 5.01
CA ARG A 472 -19.47 -4.93 3.91
C ARG A 472 -18.38 -3.90 4.16
N ARG A 473 -17.12 -4.33 4.08
CA ARG A 473 -15.98 -3.43 3.94
C ARG A 473 -15.74 -3.24 2.45
N VAL A 474 -15.85 -2.01 1.95
CA VAL A 474 -15.18 -1.62 0.70
C VAL A 474 -14.07 -0.67 1.11
N PRO A 475 -12.83 -1.18 1.26
CA PRO A 475 -11.66 -0.37 1.55
C PRO A 475 -11.53 0.81 0.58
N PHE A 476 -11.12 1.97 1.09
CA PHE A 476 -10.85 3.17 0.28
C PHE A 476 -9.82 2.89 -0.84
N ASP A 477 -8.88 1.98 -0.59
CA ASP A 477 -7.89 1.47 -1.52
C ASP A 477 -8.46 0.52 -2.60
N GLU A 478 -9.71 0.07 -2.50
CA GLU A 478 -10.41 -0.67 -3.56
C GLU A 478 -11.12 0.26 -4.56
N ILE A 479 -11.62 1.42 -4.10
CA ILE A 479 -12.32 2.37 -4.96
C ILE A 479 -11.33 3.24 -5.74
N PHE A 480 -10.37 3.85 -5.03
CA PHE A 480 -9.47 4.84 -5.64
C PHE A 480 -8.17 4.19 -6.10
N THR A 481 -7.87 4.34 -7.39
CA THR A 481 -6.62 3.88 -7.99
C THR A 481 -5.45 4.82 -7.66
N ARG A 482 -5.76 6.07 -7.30
CA ARG A 482 -4.75 7.10 -7.01
C ARG A 482 -5.26 8.13 -6.00
N LEU A 483 -4.38 8.52 -5.07
CA LEU A 483 -4.55 9.64 -4.16
C LEU A 483 -3.54 10.74 -4.54
N VAL A 484 -4.03 11.97 -4.68
CA VAL A 484 -3.24 13.18 -4.88
C VAL A 484 -3.43 14.08 -3.68
N VAL A 485 -2.34 14.49 -3.05
CA VAL A 485 -2.36 15.34 -1.86
C VAL A 485 -1.79 16.70 -2.23
N LEU A 486 -2.62 17.74 -2.13
CA LEU A 486 -2.19 19.12 -2.25
C LEU A 486 -1.88 19.69 -0.86
N ALA A 487 -0.77 20.41 -0.79
CA ALA A 487 -0.33 21.08 0.42
C ALA A 487 0.09 22.51 0.10
N LYS A 488 0.17 23.34 1.13
CA LYS A 488 0.61 24.73 1.01
C LYS A 488 1.67 24.99 2.07
N GLU A 489 2.86 25.40 1.65
CA GLU A 489 3.99 25.63 2.57
C GLU A 489 3.73 26.80 3.53
N ASP A 490 3.15 27.89 3.01
CA ASP A 490 2.82 29.09 3.78
C ASP A 490 1.76 29.92 3.03
N ASN A 491 1.29 31.00 3.66
CA ASN A 491 0.26 31.85 3.08
C ASN A 491 0.69 32.69 1.85
N LYS A 492 1.99 32.78 1.57
CA LYS A 492 2.56 33.55 0.46
C LYS A 492 2.75 32.71 -0.80
N LYS A 493 2.94 31.39 -0.67
CA LYS A 493 3.04 30.45 -1.78
C LYS A 493 1.67 29.86 -2.14
N GLY A 494 1.47 29.57 -3.43
CA GLY A 494 0.33 28.77 -3.88
C GLY A 494 0.55 27.29 -3.53
N GLY A 495 -0.54 26.52 -3.47
CA GLY A 495 -0.48 25.09 -3.20
C GLY A 495 0.29 24.32 -4.26
N THR A 496 0.85 23.18 -3.86
CA THR A 496 1.62 22.27 -4.69
C THR A 496 1.30 20.82 -4.35
N ILE A 497 1.78 19.86 -5.14
CA ILE A 497 1.58 18.44 -4.86
C ILE A 497 2.59 18.00 -3.80
N ALA A 498 2.10 17.55 -2.65
CA ALA A 498 2.90 16.93 -1.60
C ALA A 498 2.99 15.41 -1.75
N PHE A 499 2.06 14.79 -2.49
CA PHE A 499 2.08 13.37 -2.77
C PHE A 499 1.19 13.01 -3.97
N SER A 500 1.59 12.03 -4.78
CA SER A 500 0.73 11.41 -5.80
C SER A 500 1.09 9.95 -5.97
N GLY A 501 0.16 9.05 -5.66
CA GLY A 501 0.45 7.62 -5.56
C GLY A 501 -0.82 6.81 -5.28
N THR A 502 -0.72 5.53 -4.95
CA THR A 502 -1.90 4.79 -4.45
C THR A 502 -2.29 5.24 -3.05
N PRO A 503 -3.52 4.94 -2.61
CA PRO A 503 -3.88 5.15 -1.22
C PRO A 503 -2.96 4.41 -0.22
N ARG A 504 -2.48 3.20 -0.52
CA ARG A 504 -1.57 2.47 0.38
C ARG A 504 -0.20 3.15 0.49
N GLU A 505 0.34 3.59 -0.65
CA GLU A 505 1.58 4.38 -0.67
C GLU A 505 1.45 5.66 0.15
N ALA A 506 0.32 6.35 0.06
CA ALA A 506 0.11 7.57 0.82
C ALA A 506 0.22 7.30 2.32
N LYS A 507 -0.41 6.22 2.80
CA LYS A 507 -0.29 5.80 4.20
C LYS A 507 1.16 5.58 4.61
N SER A 508 1.91 4.82 3.83
CA SER A 508 3.33 4.59 4.07
C SER A 508 4.16 5.88 4.04
N PHE A 509 3.95 6.73 3.04
CA PHE A 509 4.67 7.99 2.85
C PHE A 509 4.49 8.96 4.03
N PHE A 510 3.26 9.06 4.54
CA PHE A 510 2.91 9.90 5.68
C PHE A 510 3.12 9.20 7.05
N GLY A 511 3.68 7.99 7.07
CA GLY A 511 3.96 7.26 8.33
C GLY A 511 2.70 6.76 9.06
N LEU A 512 1.61 6.56 8.33
CA LEU A 512 0.30 6.18 8.85
C LEU A 512 0.11 4.66 8.73
N LYS A 513 0.11 3.93 9.85
CA LYS A 513 -0.19 2.49 9.85
C LYS A 513 -1.71 2.26 9.84
N ASN A 514 -2.34 2.49 10.99
CA ASN A 514 -3.77 2.24 11.22
C ASN A 514 -4.62 3.52 11.17
N ASP A 515 -4.01 4.68 10.97
CA ASP A 515 -4.72 5.96 10.91
C ASP A 515 -5.63 6.08 9.68
N PRO A 516 -6.69 6.89 9.77
CA PRO A 516 -7.56 7.19 8.64
C PRO A 516 -6.88 8.11 7.63
N TYR A 517 -7.32 8.03 6.36
CA TYR A 517 -6.83 8.89 5.28
C TYR A 517 -7.01 10.39 5.54
N SER A 518 -7.93 10.79 6.42
CA SER A 518 -8.11 12.20 6.82
C SER A 518 -6.95 12.78 7.56
N ARG A 519 -6.19 11.94 8.29
CA ARG A 519 -5.01 12.42 8.99
C ARG A 519 -3.98 12.98 8.03
N ILE A 520 -3.93 12.48 6.79
CA ILE A 520 -3.08 13.06 5.72
C ILE A 520 -3.44 14.53 5.50
N VAL A 521 -4.73 14.89 5.48
CA VAL A 521 -5.17 16.28 5.32
C VAL A 521 -4.66 17.13 6.48
N SER A 522 -4.80 16.64 7.72
CA SER A 522 -4.28 17.33 8.91
C SER A 522 -2.76 17.52 8.87
N LEU A 523 -2.01 16.51 8.41
CA LEU A 523 -0.54 16.56 8.29
C LEU A 523 -0.04 17.53 7.22
N VAL A 524 -0.85 17.83 6.21
CA VAL A 524 -0.48 18.80 5.15
C VAL A 524 -1.12 20.18 5.37
N MET A 525 -1.68 20.41 6.55
CA MET A 525 -2.28 21.67 6.96
C MET A 525 -1.52 22.29 8.14
N PRO A 526 -1.25 23.61 8.11
CA PRO A 526 -0.69 24.31 9.26
C PRO A 526 -1.62 24.26 10.47
N LYS A 527 -1.07 24.19 11.70
CA LYS A 527 -1.87 24.28 12.94
C LYS A 527 -2.76 25.53 13.02
N GLU A 528 -2.28 26.66 12.51
CA GLU A 528 -3.03 27.92 12.44
C GLU A 528 -4.29 27.82 11.56
N GLU A 529 -4.32 26.87 10.63
CA GLU A 529 -5.45 26.61 9.71
C GLU A 529 -6.26 25.37 10.13
N GLY A 530 -6.04 24.84 11.35
CA GLY A 530 -6.73 23.68 11.90
C GLY A 530 -6.09 22.32 11.58
N GLY A 531 -4.83 22.30 11.13
CA GLY A 531 -4.05 21.08 10.90
C GLY A 531 -3.23 20.61 12.11
N GLU A 532 -2.38 19.61 11.89
CA GLU A 532 -1.50 19.00 12.90
C GLU A 532 -0.03 19.46 12.79
N SER A 533 0.38 19.98 11.63
CA SER A 533 1.78 20.16 11.30
C SER A 533 2.25 21.61 11.33
N GLU A 534 3.53 21.77 11.66
CA GLU A 534 4.23 23.04 11.47
C GLU A 534 4.58 23.25 9.99
N PRO A 535 4.69 24.50 9.49
CA PRO A 535 5.04 24.79 8.10
C PRO A 535 6.29 24.05 7.60
N ASP A 536 7.29 23.86 8.45
CA ASP A 536 8.53 23.16 8.09
C ASP A 536 8.34 21.64 7.93
N GLU A 537 7.37 21.03 8.63
CA GLU A 537 7.01 19.63 8.41
C GLU A 537 6.31 19.44 7.06
N ILE A 538 5.41 20.36 6.71
CA ILE A 538 4.71 20.35 5.41
C ILE A 538 5.74 20.48 4.28
N LYS A 539 6.72 21.38 4.42
CA LYS A 539 7.84 21.49 3.48
C LYS A 539 8.62 20.20 3.34
N LYS A 540 8.86 19.46 4.45
CA LYS A 540 9.55 18.16 4.38
C LYS A 540 8.78 17.16 3.50
N TYR A 541 7.45 17.08 3.62
CA TYR A 541 6.65 16.21 2.74
C TYR A 541 6.76 16.64 1.27
N ILE A 542 6.61 17.93 0.98
CA ILE A 542 6.71 18.46 -0.39
C ILE A 542 8.11 18.20 -0.98
N HIS A 543 9.18 18.49 -0.24
CA HIS A 543 10.55 18.27 -0.70
C HIS A 543 10.87 16.79 -0.87
N ARG A 544 10.42 15.94 0.07
CA ARG A 544 10.55 14.49 -0.05
C ARG A 544 9.89 14.02 -1.33
N TYR A 545 8.64 14.39 -1.58
CA TYR A 545 7.94 13.99 -2.80
C TYR A 545 8.54 14.58 -4.08
N ARG A 546 9.02 15.83 -4.06
CA ARG A 546 9.78 16.40 -5.20
C ARG A 546 11.06 15.62 -5.48
N ALA A 547 11.78 15.20 -4.45
CA ALA A 547 12.96 14.35 -4.60
C ALA A 547 12.60 12.94 -5.13
N ILE A 548 11.37 12.47 -4.87
CA ILE A 548 10.83 11.23 -5.44
C ILE A 548 10.62 11.37 -6.96
N ILE A 549 9.97 12.45 -7.42
CA ILE A 549 9.58 12.59 -8.84
C ILE A 549 10.66 13.16 -9.78
N ASN A 550 11.67 13.86 -9.24
CA ASN A 550 12.73 14.49 -10.05
C ASN A 550 13.96 13.59 -10.27
N ASN A 551 13.98 12.40 -9.67
CA ASN A 551 15.01 11.39 -9.87
C ASN A 551 14.46 10.19 -10.63
#